data_AF-A0A4Z1QMT1-F1
#
_entry.id   AF-A0A4Z1QMT1-F1
#
_cell.length_a   1.000
_cell.length_b   1.000
_cell.length_c   1.000
_cell.angle_alpha   90.00
_cell.angle_beta   90.00
_cell.angle_gamma   90.00
#
_symmetry.space_group_name_H-M   'P 1'
#
loop_
_entity.id
_entity.type
_entity.pdbx_description
1 polymer ?
#
loop_
_entity_poly.entity_id
_entity_poly.type
_entity_poly.pdbx_seq_one_letter_code
_entity_poly.pdbx_strand_id
1 'polypeptide(L)'
;MLPRLKSITAKPHGVLTVEWADGGQSSADLTGWIATCGELLAPLLSEDIWKTATIADFGASVEWDGQHLEIDADHLCQITENQHARRR
;
A
#
# COMPACT_ATOMS: atom_id res chain seq x y z
N MET A 1 -3.89 13.83 12.72
CA MET A 1 -2.88 14.16 11.67
C MET A 1 -3.12 13.21 10.52
N LEU A 2 -2.81 13.62 9.28
CA LEU A 2 -2.80 12.69 8.15
C LEU A 2 -1.54 11.82 8.24
N PRO A 3 -1.65 10.49 8.06
CA PRO A 3 -0.49 9.60 8.06
C PRO A 3 0.46 9.93 6.91
N ARG A 4 1.75 9.69 7.13
CA ARG A 4 2.80 9.91 6.13
C ARG A 4 3.73 8.72 6.06
N LEU A 5 4.05 8.31 4.85
CA LEU A 5 4.96 7.20 4.57
C LEU A 5 6.40 7.72 4.63
N LYS A 6 7.25 6.96 5.33
CA LYS A 6 8.69 7.21 5.40
C LYS A 6 9.46 6.27 4.49
N SER A 7 9.13 4.98 4.54
CA SER A 7 9.71 3.97 3.65
C SER A 7 8.70 2.86 3.40
N ILE A 8 8.85 2.17 2.26
CA ILE A 8 8.04 1.00 1.92
C ILE A 8 8.92 -0.14 1.43
N THR A 9 8.42 -1.36 1.55
CA THR A 9 9.01 -2.54 0.91
C THR A 9 7.90 -3.40 0.33
N ALA A 10 7.89 -3.55 -0.99
CA ALA A 10 7.03 -4.49 -1.69
C ALA A 10 7.50 -5.93 -1.41
N LYS A 11 6.63 -6.73 -0.81
CA LYS A 11 6.79 -8.17 -0.62
C LYS A 11 5.96 -8.94 -1.66
N PRO A 12 6.29 -10.21 -1.94
CA PRO A 12 5.47 -11.03 -2.83
C PRO A 12 3.99 -11.10 -2.40
N HIS A 13 3.13 -11.50 -3.33
CA HIS A 13 1.70 -11.74 -3.09
C HIS A 13 0.90 -10.49 -2.65
N GLY A 14 1.24 -9.30 -3.13
CA GLY A 14 0.45 -8.08 -2.87
C GLY A 14 0.61 -7.53 -1.44
N VAL A 15 1.70 -7.87 -0.75
CA VAL A 15 1.96 -7.40 0.62
C VAL A 15 2.93 -6.22 0.61
N LEU A 16 2.61 -5.15 1.33
CA LEU A 16 3.49 -4.01 1.60
C LEU A 16 3.90 -4.00 3.06
N THR A 17 5.20 -3.86 3.32
CA THR A 17 5.70 -3.41 4.62
C THR A 17 5.88 -1.90 4.57
N VAL A 18 5.35 -1.21 5.58
CA VAL A 18 5.30 0.25 5.65
C VAL A 18 6.01 0.72 6.92
N GLU A 19 6.91 1.68 6.78
CA GLU A 19 7.41 2.50 7.87
C GLU A 19 6.76 3.88 7.78
N TRP A 20 6.08 4.29 8.85
CA TRP A 20 5.39 5.56 8.94
C TRP A 20 6.34 6.67 9.46
N ALA A 21 6.03 7.92 9.13
CA ALA A 21 6.84 9.07 9.54
C ALA A 21 6.84 9.31 11.05
N ASP A 22 5.84 8.80 11.77
CA ASP A 22 5.76 8.82 13.23
C ASP A 22 6.60 7.71 13.91
N GLY A 23 7.28 6.87 13.12
CA GLY A 23 8.12 5.76 13.58
C GLY A 23 7.36 4.42 13.71
N GLY A 24 6.05 4.39 13.45
CA GLY A 24 5.29 3.15 13.40
C GLY A 24 5.72 2.24 12.25
N GLN A 25 5.48 0.93 12.41
CA GLN A 25 5.62 -0.04 11.33
C GLN A 25 4.36 -0.88 11.19
N SER A 26 3.98 -1.18 9.95
CA SER A 26 2.80 -1.98 9.65
C SER A 26 3.03 -2.87 8.44
N SER A 27 2.23 -3.92 8.32
CA SER A 27 2.17 -4.75 7.13
C SER A 27 0.74 -4.69 6.58
N ALA A 28 0.60 -4.36 5.30
CA ALA A 28 -0.66 -4.30 4.60
C ALA A 28 -0.73 -5.42 3.55
N ASP A 29 -1.72 -6.29 3.64
CA ASP A 29 -2.10 -7.17 2.54
C ASP A 29 -3.10 -6.43 1.64
N LEU A 30 -2.67 -6.06 0.43
CA LEU A 30 -3.49 -5.28 -0.51
C LEU A 30 -4.32 -6.15 -1.45
N THR A 31 -4.26 -7.49 -1.35
CA THR A 31 -5.01 -8.39 -2.25
C THR A 31 -6.52 -8.13 -2.22
N GLY A 32 -7.08 -7.90 -1.04
CA GLY A 32 -8.52 -7.59 -0.89
C GLY A 32 -8.91 -6.23 -1.49
N TRP A 33 -8.01 -5.25 -1.41
CA TRP A 33 -8.22 -3.94 -2.03
C TRP A 33 -8.15 -4.04 -3.56
N ILE A 34 -7.12 -4.70 -4.09
CA ILE A 34 -6.95 -4.97 -5.53
C ILE A 34 -8.19 -5.69 -6.08
N ALA A 35 -8.67 -6.73 -5.38
CA ALA A 35 -9.86 -7.48 -5.79
C ALA A 35 -11.13 -6.62 -5.80
N THR A 36 -11.24 -5.63 -4.90
CA THR A 36 -12.41 -4.75 -4.81
C THR A 36 -12.47 -3.75 -5.97
N CYS A 37 -11.33 -3.20 -6.39
CA CYS A 37 -11.26 -2.27 -7.52
C CYS A 37 -11.23 -2.97 -8.89
N GLY A 38 -11.11 -4.30 -8.91
CA GLY A 38 -11.28 -5.13 -10.11
C GLY A 38 -10.30 -4.77 -11.23
N GLU A 39 -10.82 -4.58 -12.45
CA GLU A 39 -10.02 -4.33 -13.66
C GLU A 39 -9.09 -3.12 -13.55
N LEU A 40 -9.46 -2.11 -12.75
CA LEU A 40 -8.65 -0.90 -12.57
C LEU A 40 -7.29 -1.20 -11.94
N LEU A 41 -7.25 -2.14 -10.98
CA LEU A 41 -6.03 -2.51 -10.26
C LEU A 41 -5.50 -3.89 -10.65
N ALA A 42 -6.11 -4.54 -11.64
CA ALA A 42 -5.64 -5.83 -12.17
C ALA A 42 -4.14 -5.85 -12.52
N PRO A 43 -3.52 -4.76 -13.03
CA PRO A 43 -2.07 -4.76 -13.28
C PRO A 43 -1.22 -5.00 -12.03
N LEU A 44 -1.70 -4.65 -10.83
CA LEU A 44 -0.98 -4.89 -9.56
C LEU A 44 -0.88 -6.37 -9.18
N LEU A 45 -1.60 -7.26 -9.86
CA LEU A 45 -1.42 -8.71 -9.73
C LEU A 45 -0.12 -9.20 -10.39
N SER A 46 0.45 -8.43 -11.31
CA SER A 46 1.76 -8.71 -11.89
C SER A 46 2.86 -8.41 -10.88
N GLU A 47 3.73 -9.39 -10.61
CA GLU A 47 4.89 -9.17 -9.74
C GLU A 47 5.83 -8.07 -10.27
N ASP A 48 5.96 -7.95 -11.58
CA ASP A 48 6.86 -6.99 -12.21
C ASP A 48 6.38 -5.56 -11.97
N ILE A 49 5.06 -5.33 -12.06
CA ILE A 49 4.45 -4.04 -11.73
C ILE A 49 4.49 -3.83 -10.23
N TRP A 50 4.12 -4.82 -9.43
CA TRP A 50 4.10 -4.71 -7.97
C TRP A 50 5.45 -4.27 -7.36
N LYS A 51 6.56 -4.77 -7.92
CA LYS A 51 7.93 -4.42 -7.49
C LYS A 51 8.30 -2.97 -7.80
N THR A 52 7.56 -2.26 -8.64
CA THR A 52 7.79 -0.84 -8.92
C THR A 52 7.17 0.10 -7.89
N ALA A 53 6.68 -0.40 -6.75
CA ALA A 53 6.08 0.42 -5.70
C ALA A 53 7.04 1.55 -5.29
N THR A 54 6.59 2.80 -5.37
CA THR A 54 7.36 3.96 -4.90
C THR A 54 6.49 4.87 -4.03
N ILE A 55 7.12 5.58 -3.10
CA ILE A 55 6.44 6.63 -2.35
C ILE A 55 6.34 7.87 -3.23
N ALA A 56 5.14 8.45 -3.32
CA ALA A 56 4.87 9.69 -4.02
C ALA A 56 4.29 10.76 -3.10
N ASP A 57 4.04 11.94 -3.66
CA ASP A 57 3.36 13.07 -3.00
C ASP A 57 3.88 13.39 -1.59
N PHE A 58 5.22 13.38 -1.44
CA PHE A 58 5.90 13.63 -0.18
C PHE A 58 5.38 12.72 0.95
N GLY A 59 5.24 11.42 0.66
CA GLY A 59 4.76 10.42 1.62
C GLY A 59 3.23 10.37 1.75
N ALA A 60 2.48 11.03 0.88
CA ALA A 60 1.02 10.97 0.91
C ALA A 60 0.47 9.68 0.28
N SER A 61 1.27 8.98 -0.54
CA SER A 61 0.77 7.83 -1.30
C SER A 61 1.87 6.86 -1.71
N VAL A 62 1.43 5.67 -2.10
CA VAL A 62 2.23 4.68 -2.83
C VAL A 62 1.70 4.58 -4.25
N GLU A 63 2.61 4.66 -5.21
CA GLU A 63 2.32 4.57 -6.64
C GLU A 63 3.03 3.38 -7.29
N TRP A 64 2.41 2.87 -8.34
CA TRP A 64 2.95 1.89 -9.28
C TRP A 64 2.76 2.37 -10.72
N ASP A 65 3.55 1.81 -11.63
CA ASP A 65 3.44 2.06 -13.08
C ASP A 65 3.40 3.54 -13.47
N GLY A 66 4.20 4.37 -12.81
CA GLY A 66 4.40 5.77 -13.21
C GLY A 66 3.18 6.68 -13.04
N GLN A 67 2.39 6.49 -11.98
CA GLN A 67 1.23 7.31 -11.49
C GLN A 67 -0.16 6.80 -11.88
N HIS A 68 -0.29 5.71 -12.63
CA HIS A 68 -1.62 5.22 -13.02
C HIS A 68 -2.30 4.35 -11.96
N LEU A 69 -1.53 3.86 -10.99
CA LEU A 69 -2.00 2.96 -9.94
C LEU A 69 -1.49 3.51 -8.61
N GLU A 70 -2.42 3.90 -7.73
CA GLU A 70 -2.06 4.60 -6.50
C GLU A 70 -2.97 4.19 -5.34
N ILE A 71 -2.40 4.19 -4.14
CA ILE A 71 -3.15 4.19 -2.89
C ILE A 71 -2.61 5.30 -1.98
N ASP A 72 -3.52 6.11 -1.44
CA ASP A 72 -3.14 7.13 -0.47
C ASP A 72 -2.82 6.54 0.91
N ALA A 73 -2.02 7.27 1.68
CA ALA A 73 -1.52 6.86 2.98
C ALA A 73 -2.64 6.72 4.02
N ASP A 74 -3.74 7.46 3.89
CA ASP A 74 -4.88 7.38 4.82
C ASP A 74 -5.62 6.06 4.62
N HIS A 75 -5.95 5.73 3.38
CA HIS A 75 -6.59 4.46 3.02
C HIS A 75 -5.67 3.27 3.34
N LEU A 76 -4.36 3.39 3.09
CA LEU A 76 -3.40 2.36 3.50
C LEU A 76 -3.38 2.17 5.02
N CYS A 77 -3.44 3.26 5.80
CA CYS A 77 -3.52 3.21 7.25
C CYS A 77 -4.79 2.48 7.70
N GLN A 78 -5.95 2.84 7.15
CA GLN A 78 -7.22 2.17 7.44
C GLN A 78 -7.18 0.66 7.13
N ILE A 79 -6.57 0.25 6.02
CA ILE A 79 -6.39 -1.17 5.68
C ILE A 79 -5.55 -1.88 6.74
N THR A 80 -4.42 -1.28 7.13
CA THR A 80 -3.55 -1.88 8.16
C THR A 80 -4.25 -2.00 9.50
N GLU A 81 -4.96 -0.97 9.96
CA GLU A 81 -5.71 -0.98 11.21
C GLU A 81 -6.80 -2.06 11.22
N ASN A 82 -7.56 -2.16 10.12
CA ASN A 82 -8.59 -3.18 9.95
C ASN A 82 -8.01 -4.61 10.00
N GLN A 83 -6.85 -4.82 9.37
CA GLN A 83 -6.17 -6.13 9.39
C GLN A 83 -5.60 -6.45 10.77
N HIS A 84 -5.07 -5.46 11.48
CA HIS A 84 -4.61 -5.62 12.86
C HIS A 84 -5.77 -5.97 13.81
N ALA A 85 -6.94 -5.34 13.64
CA ALA A 85 -8.12 -5.62 14.45
C ALA A 85 -8.66 -7.05 14.24
N ARG A 86 -8.64 -7.57 13.00
CA ARG A 86 -9.10 -8.92 12.66
C ARG A 86 -8.20 -10.05 13.14
N ARG A 87 -6.99 -9.74 13.60
CA ARG A 87 -6.01 -10.73 14.12
C ARG A 87 -6.08 -10.92 15.63
N ARG A 88 -7.00 -10.23 16.31
CA ARG A 88 -7.29 -10.38 17.74
C ARG A 88 -8.55 -11.21 17.94
#